data_AF-A0A250IGY7-F1
#
_entry.id   AF-A0A250IGY7-F1
#
_cell.length_a   1.000
_cell.length_b   1.000
_cell.length_c   1.000
_cell.angle_alpha   90.00
_cell.angle_beta   90.00
_cell.angle_gamma   90.00
#
_symmetry.space_group_name_H-M   'P 1'
#
loop_
_entity.id
_entity.type
_entity.pdbx_description
1 polymer ?
#
loop_
_entity_poly.entity_id
_entity_poly.type
_entity_poly.pdbx_seq_one_letter_code
_entity_poly.pdbx_strand_id
1 'polypeptide(L)'
;MRELRNIIERALVMESGPELELDVLQGGKPMPSLMLAGPPRALKDVERLYTRWVLERLGGRRMEAAKVLGLSYPTFLKRLGEGS
;
A
#
# COMPACT_ATOMS: atom_id res chain seq x y z
N MET A 1 24.79 -14.03 2.51
CA MET A 1 24.86 -12.85 3.41
C MET A 1 24.61 -11.54 2.64
N ARG A 2 23.46 -11.40 1.95
CA ARG A 2 23.07 -10.15 1.25
C ARG A 2 21.75 -9.56 1.78
N GLU A 3 20.90 -10.41 2.34
CA GLU A 3 19.59 -10.03 2.87
C GLU A 3 19.68 -9.07 4.06
N LEU A 4 20.61 -9.30 5.00
CA LEU A 4 20.79 -8.42 6.16
C LEU A 4 21.25 -7.01 5.76
N ARG A 5 22.15 -6.93 4.77
CA ARG A 5 22.64 -5.64 4.23
C ARG A 5 21.49 -4.83 3.61
N ASN A 6 20.66 -5.49 2.80
CA ASN A 6 19.55 -4.83 2.14
C ASN A 6 18.50 -4.30 3.12
N ILE A 7 18.29 -4.99 4.25
CA ILE A 7 17.36 -4.56 5.30
C ILE A 7 17.89 -3.32 6.03
N ILE A 8 19.19 -3.30 6.36
CA ILE A 8 19.83 -2.16 7.05
C ILE A 8 19.93 -0.94 6.12
N GLU A 9 20.31 -1.11 4.85
CA GLU A 9 20.36 -0.02 3.88
C GLU A 9 18.99 0.63 3.67
N ARG A 10 17.92 -0.18 3.64
CA ARG A 10 16.56 0.32 3.51
C ARG A 10 16.07 1.00 4.79
N ALA A 11 16.42 0.50 5.97
CA ALA A 11 16.09 1.13 7.25
C ALA A 11 16.75 2.52 7.37
N LEU A 12 18.00 2.65 6.92
CA LEU A 12 18.75 3.91 6.93
C LEU A 12 18.15 4.99 6.00
N VAL A 13 17.64 4.59 4.83
CA VAL A 13 17.02 5.52 3.86
C VAL A 13 15.64 6.02 4.32
N MET A 14 14.96 5.27 5.19
CA MET A 14 13.58 5.58 5.63
C MET A 14 13.52 6.30 6.98
N GLU A 15 14.65 6.52 7.66
CA GLU A 15 14.69 7.22 8.95
C GLU A 15 14.94 8.72 8.78
N SER A 16 14.15 9.54 9.51
CA SER A 16 14.34 11.00 9.61
C SER A 16 14.87 11.40 10.99
N GLY A 17 15.55 10.48 11.70
CA GLY A 17 16.04 10.63 13.07
C GLY A 17 17.25 9.73 13.37
N PRO A 18 17.83 9.80 14.58
CA PRO A 18 19.04 9.05 14.94
C PRO A 18 18.78 7.69 15.63
N GLU A 19 17.54 7.22 15.77
CA GLU A 19 17.18 6.04 16.57
C GLU A 19 16.21 5.09 15.83
N LEU A 20 16.73 3.95 15.40
CA LEU A 20 15.97 2.89 14.74
C LEU A 20 15.03 2.18 15.73
N GLU A 21 13.73 2.49 15.68
CA GLU A 21 12.72 1.76 16.45
C GLU A 21 12.43 0.35 15.86
N LEU A 22 12.20 -0.63 16.74
CA LEU A 22 11.98 -2.04 16.39
C LEU A 22 10.80 -2.28 15.42
N ASP A 23 9.86 -1.33 15.34
CA ASP A 23 8.72 -1.38 14.41
C ASP A 23 9.16 -1.34 12.93
N VAL A 24 10.35 -0.79 12.65
CA VAL A 24 10.97 -0.79 11.31
C VAL A 24 11.51 -2.17 10.93
N LEU A 25 11.89 -2.99 11.92
CA LEU A 25 12.48 -4.32 11.73
C LEU A 25 11.42 -5.43 11.66
N GLN A 26 10.24 -5.25 12.25
CA GLN A 26 9.17 -6.26 12.31
C GLN A 26 8.36 -6.41 11.02
N GLY A 27 8.89 -6.00 9.87
CA GLY A 27 8.26 -6.30 8.59
C GLY A 27 6.82 -5.79 8.55
N GLY A 28 6.63 -4.50 8.82
CA GLY A 28 5.34 -3.82 8.68
C GLY A 28 4.64 -4.34 7.43
N LYS A 29 3.49 -5.01 7.64
CA LYS A 29 2.67 -5.74 6.65
C LYS A 29 2.97 -5.17 5.27
N PRO A 30 3.62 -5.92 4.36
CA PRO A 30 4.31 -5.35 3.22
C PRO A 30 3.38 -4.32 2.62
N MET A 31 3.77 -3.04 2.71
CA MET A 31 3.10 -2.04 1.89
C MET A 31 3.06 -2.71 0.51
N PRO A 32 1.91 -2.81 -0.17
CA PRO A 32 1.96 -2.82 -1.61
C PRO A 32 2.57 -1.47 -1.91
N SER A 33 3.91 -1.43 -1.91
CA SER A 33 4.65 -0.33 -2.44
C SER A 33 4.08 -0.24 -3.82
N LEU A 34 3.38 0.86 -4.09
CA LEU A 34 3.11 1.32 -5.43
C LEU A 34 4.49 1.60 -6.03
N MET A 35 5.25 0.53 -6.26
CA MET A 35 6.47 0.52 -7.01
C MET A 35 5.99 0.73 -8.44
N LEU A 36 5.86 2.00 -8.80
CA LEU A 36 5.91 2.42 -10.19
C LEU A 36 7.27 2.04 -10.81
N ALA A 37 8.25 1.65 -10.00
CA ALA A 37 9.44 0.95 -10.43
C ALA A 37 9.07 -0.43 -11.02
N GLY A 38 9.07 -0.50 -12.36
CA GLY A 38 8.73 -1.69 -13.13
C GLY A 38 8.24 -1.30 -14.54
N PRO A 39 7.91 -2.27 -15.38
CA PRO A 39 7.25 -1.98 -16.65
C PRO A 39 5.93 -1.21 -16.42
N PRO A 40 5.58 -0.26 -17.32
CA PRO A 40 4.34 0.49 -17.20
C PRO A 40 3.12 -0.42 -17.06
N ARG A 41 2.24 -0.10 -16.12
CA ARG A 41 0.98 -0.82 -15.89
C ARG A 41 -0.19 0.06 -16.32
N ALA A 42 -1.29 -0.58 -16.71
CA ALA A 42 -2.51 0.18 -16.95
C ALA A 42 -2.95 0.88 -15.66
N LEU A 43 -3.37 2.14 -15.78
CA LEU A 43 -3.80 2.93 -14.63
C LEU A 43 -4.90 2.22 -13.83
N LYS A 44 -5.84 1.57 -14.53
CA LYS A 44 -6.92 0.77 -13.93
C LYS A 44 -6.44 -0.31 -12.95
N ASP A 45 -5.29 -0.94 -13.22
CA ASP A 45 -4.73 -1.98 -12.35
C ASP A 45 -4.09 -1.38 -11.10
N VAL A 46 -3.36 -0.28 -11.27
CA VAL A 46 -2.77 0.50 -10.18
C VAL A 46 -3.86 1.01 -9.23
N GLU A 47 -4.93 1.55 -9.81
CA GLU A 47 -6.10 2.04 -9.11
C GLU A 47 -6.81 0.94 -8.30
N ARG A 48 -6.95 -0.27 -8.87
CA ARG A 48 -7.54 -1.43 -8.20
C ARG A 48 -6.69 -1.91 -7.02
N LEU A 49 -5.37 -1.98 -7.21
CA LEU A 49 -4.43 -2.34 -6.14
C LEU A 49 -4.49 -1.34 -5.00
N TYR A 50 -4.48 -0.04 -5.31
CA TYR A 50 -4.59 1.01 -4.30
C TYR A 50 -5.92 0.97 -3.55
N THR A 51 -7.03 0.73 -4.27
CA THR A 51 -8.37 0.61 -3.68
C THR A 51 -8.42 -0.53 -2.65
N ARG A 52 -7.82 -1.69 -2.98
CA ARG A 52 -7.73 -2.84 -2.06
C ARG A 52 -6.86 -2.52 -0.85
N TRP A 53 -5.73 -1.86 -1.07
CA TRP A 53 -4.85 -1.45 0.03
C TRP A 53 -5.53 -0.53 1.03
N VAL A 54 -6.26 0.49 0.56
CA VAL A 54 -7.02 1.39 1.44
C VAL A 54 -8.09 0.62 2.22
N LEU A 55 -8.81 -0.30 1.57
CA LEU A 55 -9.83 -1.12 2.23
C LEU A 55 -9.23 -1.98 3.36
N GLU A 56 -8.07 -2.60 3.12
CA GLU A 56 -7.37 -3.39 4.15
C GLU A 56 -6.91 -2.53 5.32
N ARG A 57 -6.39 -1.32 5.05
CA ARG A 57 -5.91 -0.40 6.10
C ARG A 57 -7.05 0.12 6.99
N LEU A 58 -8.25 0.21 6.44
CA LEU A 58 -9.47 0.60 7.16
C LEU A 58 -10.23 -0.62 7.70
N GLY A 59 -9.61 -1.80 7.76
CA GLY A 59 -10.21 -3.00 8.36
C GLY A 59 -11.47 -3.48 7.64
N GLY A 60 -11.56 -3.28 6.32
CA GLY A 60 -12.72 -3.73 5.53
C GLY A 60 -13.91 -2.76 5.54
N ARG A 61 -13.80 -1.58 6.15
CA ARG A 61 -14.88 -0.58 6.19
C ARG A 61 -15.07 0.09 4.82
N ARG A 62 -15.83 -0.56 3.93
CA ARG A 62 -16.05 -0.17 2.52
C ARG A 62 -16.54 1.26 2.33
N MET A 63 -17.51 1.70 3.14
CA MET A 63 -18.05 3.05 3.09
C MET A 63 -17.02 4.12 3.46
N GLU A 64 -16.18 3.83 4.46
CA GLU A 64 -15.09 4.71 4.89
C GLU A 64 -13.98 4.74 3.83
N ALA A 65 -13.64 3.58 3.26
CA ALA A 65 -12.68 3.48 2.16
C ALA A 65 -13.11 4.27 0.92
N ALA A 66 -14.39 4.20 0.53
CA ALA A 66 -14.91 4.99 -0.58
C ALA A 66 -14.80 6.50 -0.32
N LYS A 67 -15.13 6.94 0.91
CA LYS A 67 -14.99 8.35 1.33
C LYS A 67 -13.53 8.81 1.28
N VAL A 68 -12.60 8.03 1.83
CA VAL A 68 -11.16 8.34 1.83
C VAL A 68 -10.60 8.42 0.41
N LEU A 69 -11.07 7.56 -0.49
CA LEU A 69 -10.68 7.58 -1.91
C LEU A 69 -11.39 8.69 -2.72
N GLY A 70 -12.33 9.43 -2.13
CA GLY A 70 -13.12 10.44 -2.83
C GLY A 70 -14.07 9.86 -3.89
N LEU A 71 -14.45 8.59 -3.75
CA LEU A 71 -15.28 7.87 -4.72
C LEU A 71 -16.72 7.75 -4.23
N SER A 72 -17.67 7.78 -5.17
CA SER A 72 -19.02 7.29 -4.88
C SER A 72 -18.97 5.78 -4.59
N TYR A 73 -19.89 5.31 -3.75
CA TYR A 73 -19.94 3.89 -3.37
C TYR A 73 -20.06 2.94 -4.58
N PRO A 74 -20.88 3.20 -5.61
CA PRO A 74 -20.92 2.36 -6.81
C PRO A 74 -19.59 2.33 -7.57
N THR A 75 -18.90 3.46 -7.67
CA THR A 75 -17.59 3.56 -8.34
C THR A 75 -16.53 2.76 -7.59
N PHE A 76 -16.54 2.83 -6.26
CA PHE A 76 -15.68 2.02 -5.41
C PHE A 76 -15.89 0.51 -5.66
N LEU A 77 -17.14 0.03 -5.67
CA LEU A 77 -17.45 -1.38 -5.90
C LEU A 77 -17.03 -1.87 -7.30
N LYS A 78 -17.29 -1.05 -8.33
CA LYS A 78 -16.84 -1.33 -9.71
C LYS A 78 -15.32 -1.47 -9.79
N ARG A 79 -14.59 -0.66 -9.02
CA ARG A 79 -13.13 -0.63 -8.98
C ARG A 79 -12.54 -1.80 -8.18
N LEU A 80 -13.25 -2.28 -7.16
CA LEU A 80 -12.91 -3.50 -6.43
C LEU A 80 -13.09 -4.76 -7.29
N GLY A 81 -14.03 -4.71 -8.25
CA GLY A 81 -14.40 -5.81 -9.14
C GLY A 81 -15.60 -6.61 -8.65
N GLU A 82 -16.41 -6.05 -7.74
CA GLU A 82 -17.61 -6.68 -7.17
C GLU A 82 -18.91 -6.23 -7.88
N GLY A 83 -18.80 -5.52 -9.00
CA GLY A 83 -19.93 -4.98 -9.77
C GLY A 83 -20.05 -5.60 -11.16
N SER A 84 -20.29 -6.92 -11.24
CA SER A 84 -20.68 -7.63 -12.47
C SER A 84 -21.89 -8.51 -12.18
#